data_AF-A0A6I7X1R0-F1
#
_entry.id   AF-A0A6I7X1R0-F1
#
_cell.length_a   1.000
_cell.length_b   1.000
_cell.length_c   1.000
_cell.angle_alpha   90.00
_cell.angle_beta   90.00
_cell.angle_gamma   90.00
#
_symmetry.space_group_name_H-M   'P 1'
#
loop_
_entity.id
_entity.type
_entity.pdbx_description
1 polymer ?
#
loop_
_entity_poly.entity_id
_entity_poly.type
_entity_poly.pdbx_seq_one_letter_code
_entity_poly.pdbx_strand_id
1 'polypeptide(L)'
;MNDISSQDTYIKVRNVENHWCESKMFIFDDTLQHQSFNETDEPRYCLFVDIVRPSLCHPVMDLFVKFVAIIMQKMNHIFYSSWVPLK
;
A
#
# COMPACT_ATOMS: atom_id res chain seq x y z
N MET A 1 15.26 -5.84 -2.81
CA MET A 1 13.85 -6.26 -2.60
C MET A 1 13.86 -7.77 -2.43
N ASN A 2 13.09 -8.32 -1.50
CA ASN A 2 13.10 -9.76 -1.24
C ASN A 2 12.70 -10.54 -2.51
N ASP A 3 13.48 -11.56 -2.88
CA ASP A 3 13.19 -12.43 -4.02
C ASP A 3 12.36 -13.61 -3.52
N ILE A 4 11.09 -13.63 -3.89
CA ILE A 4 10.12 -14.66 -3.48
C ILE A 4 9.99 -15.65 -4.63
N SER A 5 10.32 -16.93 -4.37
CA SER A 5 10.18 -18.01 -5.35
C SER A 5 8.99 -18.92 -5.10
N SER A 6 8.44 -18.94 -3.89
CA SER A 6 7.31 -19.79 -3.53
C SER A 6 5.97 -19.23 -4.07
N GLN A 7 5.09 -20.14 -4.48
CA GLN A 7 3.70 -19.87 -4.83
C GLN A 7 2.79 -19.70 -3.59
N ASP A 8 3.23 -20.12 -2.41
CA ASP A 8 2.47 -20.10 -1.16
C ASP A 8 2.35 -18.69 -0.54
N THR A 9 2.83 -17.70 -1.29
CA THR A 9 2.81 -16.29 -0.92
C THR A 9 2.05 -15.53 -2.00
N TYR A 10 0.87 -15.02 -1.66
CA TYR A 10 0.00 -14.36 -2.62
C TYR A 10 -0.98 -13.39 -1.96
N ILE A 11 -1.58 -12.54 -2.78
CA ILE A 11 -2.73 -11.72 -2.41
C ILE A 11 -3.94 -12.10 -3.27
N LYS A 12 -5.07 -12.34 -2.62
CA LYS A 12 -6.34 -12.65 -3.26
C LYS A 12 -7.25 -11.45 -3.18
N VAL A 13 -7.74 -10.97 -4.32
CA VAL A 13 -8.73 -9.90 -4.42
C VAL A 13 -9.94 -10.45 -5.15
N ARG A 14 -11.06 -10.58 -4.44
CA ARG A 14 -12.25 -11.32 -4.91
C ARG A 14 -11.89 -12.74 -5.38
N ASN A 15 -11.93 -12.96 -6.69
CA ASN A 15 -11.72 -14.28 -7.32
C ASN A 15 -10.36 -14.36 -8.04
N VAL A 16 -9.50 -13.35 -7.87
CA VAL A 16 -8.19 -13.27 -8.54
C VAL A 16 -7.08 -13.40 -7.49
N GLU A 17 -6.18 -14.35 -7.71
CA GLU A 17 -4.98 -14.56 -6.91
C GLU A 17 -3.78 -13.99 -7.66
N ASN A 18 -2.92 -13.26 -6.95
CA ASN A 18 -1.67 -12.70 -7.48
C ASN A 18 -0.51 -13.20 -6.62
N HIS A 19 0.33 -14.03 -7.21
CA HIS A 19 1.48 -14.63 -6.54
C HIS A 19 2.72 -13.74 -6.71
N TRP A 20 3.45 -13.53 -5.62
CA TRP A 20 4.59 -12.59 -5.64
C TRP A 20 5.78 -13.10 -6.45
N CYS A 21 5.88 -14.42 -6.65
CA CYS A 21 6.90 -15.03 -7.50
C CYS A 21 6.64 -14.78 -9.00
N GLU A 22 5.40 -14.47 -9.38
CA GLU A 22 5.00 -14.20 -10.77
C GLU A 22 5.05 -12.71 -11.09
N SER A 23 4.55 -11.87 -10.18
CA SER A 23 4.62 -10.42 -10.29
C SER A 23 4.91 -9.76 -8.95
N LYS A 24 5.94 -8.91 -8.93
CA LYS A 24 6.32 -8.11 -7.75
C LYS A 24 5.48 -6.85 -7.56
N MET A 25 4.70 -6.46 -8.58
CA MET A 25 3.84 -5.28 -8.56
C MET A 25 2.42 -5.67 -8.95
N PHE A 26 1.47 -5.20 -8.15
CA PHE A 26 0.05 -5.40 -8.37
C PHE A 26 -0.68 -4.15 -7.90
N ILE A 27 -1.62 -3.69 -8.72
CA ILE A 27 -2.49 -2.55 -8.40
C ILE A 27 -3.90 -3.10 -8.26
N PHE A 28 -4.55 -2.78 -7.15
CA PHE A 28 -5.91 -3.20 -6.90
C PHE A 28 -6.70 -2.16 -6.13
N ASP A 29 -8.00 -2.38 -6.14
CA ASP A 29 -8.97 -1.63 -5.37
C ASP A 29 -9.12 -2.26 -3.98
N ASP A 30 -8.52 -1.65 -2.97
CA ASP A 30 -8.51 -2.11 -1.59
C ASP A 30 -9.89 -2.06 -0.92
N THR A 31 -10.84 -1.34 -1.51
CA THR A 31 -12.25 -1.33 -1.06
C THR A 31 -12.96 -2.64 -1.37
N LEU A 32 -12.40 -3.47 -2.26
CA LEU A 32 -12.89 -4.82 -2.52
C LEU A 32 -12.35 -5.79 -1.46
N GLN A 33 -13.11 -6.85 -1.18
CA GLN A 33 -12.66 -7.91 -0.28
C GLN A 33 -11.33 -8.50 -0.80
N HIS A 34 -10.31 -8.39 0.05
CA HIS A 34 -8.97 -8.88 -0.23
C HIS A 34 -8.38 -9.60 0.98
N GLN A 35 -7.50 -10.56 0.72
CA GLN A 35 -6.81 -11.37 1.72
C GLN A 35 -5.36 -11.56 1.30
N SER A 36 -4.44 -11.43 2.26
CA SER A 36 -3.01 -11.63 2.04
C SER A 36 -2.55 -12.91 2.75
N PHE A 37 -1.89 -13.79 2.01
CA PHE A 37 -1.37 -15.07 2.50
C PHE A 37 0.16 -15.06 2.47
N ASN A 38 0.77 -15.59 3.53
CA ASN A 38 2.22 -15.80 3.65
C ASN A 38 2.46 -17.15 4.33
N GLU A 39 2.25 -18.24 3.57
CA GLU A 39 2.37 -19.60 4.07
C GLU A 39 3.82 -20.12 3.92
N THR A 40 4.79 -19.25 4.22
CA THR A 40 6.22 -19.55 4.22
C THR A 40 6.85 -19.04 5.51
N ASP A 41 7.97 -19.65 5.91
CA ASP A 41 8.72 -19.23 7.11
C ASP A 41 9.60 -17.99 6.88
N GLU A 42 9.65 -17.49 5.64
CA GLU A 42 10.48 -16.37 5.24
C GLU A 42 9.73 -15.02 5.36
N PRO A 43 10.40 -13.94 5.80
CA PRO A 43 9.78 -12.63 5.93
C PRO A 43 9.49 -12.00 4.56
N ARG A 44 8.27 -11.50 4.35
CA ARG A 44 7.90 -10.76 3.14
C ARG A 44 7.76 -9.26 3.42
N TYR A 45 8.53 -8.46 2.69
CA TYR A 45 8.44 -7.00 2.75
C TYR A 45 7.60 -6.46 1.59
N CYS A 46 6.50 -5.78 1.90
CA CYS A 46 5.63 -5.11 0.92
C CYS A 46 5.69 -3.59 1.12
N LEU A 47 5.75 -2.84 0.02
CA LEU A 47 5.51 -1.39 0.02
C LEU A 47 4.06 -1.16 -0.41
N PHE A 48 3.28 -0.52 0.46
CA PHE A 48 1.93 -0.06 0.11
C PHE A 48 2.02 1.38 -0.40
N VAL A 49 1.38 1.63 -1.55
CA VAL A 49 1.28 2.95 -2.16
C VAL A 49 -0.18 3.19 -2.52
N ASP A 50 -0.81 4.12 -1.80
CA ASP A 50 -2.17 4.53 -2.10
C ASP A 50 -2.16 5.63 -3.17
N ILE A 51 -2.98 5.46 -4.19
CA ILE A 51 -3.11 6.42 -5.29
C ILE A 51 -4.58 6.84 -5.37
N VAL A 52 -4.81 8.14 -5.54
CA VAL A 52 -6.17 8.67 -5.75
C VAL A 52 -6.80 8.00 -6.96
N ARG A 53 -7.99 7.41 -6.78
CA ARG A 53 -8.70 6.74 -7.86
C ARG A 53 -9.02 7.72 -9.00
N PRO A 54 -8.62 7.41 -10.26
CA PRO A 54 -9.11 8.12 -11.44
C PRO A 54 -10.64 8.01 -11.49
N SER A 55 -11.34 9.13 -11.36
CA SER A 55 -12.80 9.16 -11.27
C SER A 55 -13.35 10.47 -11.83
N LEU A 56 -14.66 10.53 -12.08
CA LEU A 56 -15.31 11.74 -12.61
C LEU A 56 -15.20 12.93 -11.64
N CYS A 57 -15.12 12.66 -10.34
CA CYS A 57 -14.94 13.66 -9.29
C CYS A 57 -13.47 13.89 -8.90
N HIS A 58 -12.51 13.48 -9.74
CA HIS A 58 -11.08 13.65 -9.47
C HIS A 58 -10.65 15.08 -9.08
N PRO A 59 -11.19 16.17 -9.66
CA PRO A 59 -10.82 17.53 -9.25
C PRO A 59 -11.16 17.84 -7.78
N VAL A 60 -12.26 17.28 -7.27
CA VAL A 60 -12.69 17.45 -5.87
C VAL A 60 -11.76 16.68 -4.94
N MET A 61 -11.43 15.44 -5.30
CA MET A 61 -10.50 14.61 -4.53
C MET A 61 -9.09 15.21 -4.49
N ASP A 62 -8.61 15.74 -5.62
CA ASP A 62 -7.31 16.43 -5.69
C ASP A 62 -7.27 17.68 -4.80
N LEU A 63 -8.34 18.48 -4.78
CA LEU A 63 -8.45 19.62 -3.87
C LEU A 63 -8.40 19.18 -2.40
N PHE A 64 -9.12 18.11 -2.06
CA PHE A 64 -9.13 17.56 -0.70
C PHE A 64 -7.75 17.04 -0.30
N VAL A 65 -7.07 16.28 -1.16
CA VAL A 65 -5.72 15.76 -0.91
C VAL A 65 -4.73 16.91 -0.71
N LYS A 66 -4.78 17.96 -1.55
CA LYS A 66 -3.95 19.17 -1.38
C LYS A 66 -4.20 19.85 -0.04
N PHE A 67 -5.45 19.97 0.36
CA PHE A 67 -5.82 20.56 1.65
C PHE A 67 -5.25 19.74 2.83
N VAL A 68 -5.42 18.42 2.82
CA VAL A 68 -4.86 17.52 3.83
C VAL A 68 -3.32 17.61 3.85
N ALA A 69 -2.69 17.63 2.68
CA ALA A 69 -1.23 17.76 2.57
C ALA A 69 -0.71 19.05 3.20
N ILE A 70 -1.39 20.19 2.99
CA ILE A 70 -1.02 21.47 3.62
C ILE A 70 -1.12 21.39 5.14
N ILE A 71 -2.18 20.77 5.67
CA ILE A 71 -2.35 20.58 7.12
C ILE A 71 -1.24 19.69 7.67
N MET A 72 -1.00 18.53 7.05
CA MET A 72 0.02 17.59 7.50
C MET A 72 1.41 18.22 7.47
N GLN A 73 1.76 18.95 6.41
CA GLN A 73 3.05 19.65 6.32
C GLN A 73 3.27 20.64 7.46
N LYS A 74 2.23 21.34 7.89
CA LYS A 74 2.30 22.24 9.07
C LYS A 74 2.45 21.47 10.39
N MET A 75 1.94 20.25 10.45
CA MET A 75 2.02 19.37 11.63
C MET A 75 3.25 18.44 11.62
N ASN A 76 4.09 18.49 10.57
CA ASN A 76 5.28 17.64 10.44
C ASN A 76 6.19 17.70 11.67
N HIS A 77 6.34 18.86 12.29
CA HIS A 77 7.16 19.00 13.49
C HIS A 77 6.67 18.13 14.65
N ILE A 78 5.36 18.00 14.83
CA ILE A 78 4.75 17.14 15.86
C ILE A 78 4.99 15.68 15.50
N PHE A 79 4.78 15.31 14.22
CA PHE A 79 4.99 13.94 13.76
C PHE A 79 6.45 13.49 14.01
N TYR A 80 7.44 14.26 13.56
CA TYR A 80 8.85 13.90 13.73
C TYR A 80 9.36 14.02 15.18
N SER A 81 8.70 14.80 16.03
CA SER A 81 9.12 14.94 17.44
C SER A 81 9.08 13.63 18.23
N SER A 82 8.23 12.69 17.82
CA SER A 82 8.02 11.40 18.50
C SER A 82 8.62 10.21 17.75
N TRP A 83 9.29 10.45 16.62
CA TRP A 83 9.92 9.38 15.84
C TRP A 83 11.29 9.03 16.42
N VAL A 84 11.44 7.79 16.87
CA VAL A 84 12.74 7.21 17.21
C VAL A 84 13.26 6.51 15.94
N PRO A 85 14.38 6.97 15.34
CA PRO A 85 14.95 6.26 14.22
C PRO A 85 15.33 4.85 14.66
N LEU A 86 14.95 3.84 13.86
CA LEU A 86 15.40 2.48 14.04
C LEU A 86 16.94 2.48 13.89
N LYS A 87 17.64 2.00 14.93
CA LYS A 87 19.10 1.84 14.94
C LYS A 87 19.53 0.68 14.04
#